data_AF-X1L3Q7-F1
#
_entry.id   AF-X1L3Q7-F1
#
_cell.length_a   1.000
_cell.length_b   1.000
_cell.length_c   1.000
_cell.angle_alpha   90.00
_cell.angle_beta   90.00
_cell.angle_gamma   90.00
#
_symmetry.space_group_name_H-M   'P 1'
#
loop_
_entity.id
_entity.type
_entity.pdbx_description
1 polymer ?
#
loop_
_entity_poly.entity_id
_entity_poly.type
_entity_poly.pdbx_seq_one_letter_code
_entity_poly.pdbx_strand_id
1 'polypeptide(L)' 'KINHPDFVVTRDHLINEKYILVQKGKKTYFLIRVKQ' A
#
# COMPACT_ATOMS: atom_id res chain seq x y z
N LYS A 1 9.52 3.20 4.22
CA LYS A 1 8.79 4.47 4.45
C LYS A 1 8.72 5.19 3.11
N ILE A 2 7.53 5.59 2.66
CA ILE A 2 7.37 6.32 1.40
C ILE A 2 7.78 7.78 1.66
N ASN A 3 8.74 8.29 0.90
CA ASN A 3 9.30 9.63 1.11
C ASN A 3 8.97 10.60 -0.05
N HIS A 4 8.41 10.09 -1.15
CA HIS A 4 8.07 10.88 -2.33
C HIS A 4 6.55 10.96 -2.49
N PRO A 5 5.96 12.16 -2.66
CA PRO A 5 4.51 12.31 -2.84
C PRO A 5 4.02 11.62 -4.12
N ASP A 6 4.85 11.61 -5.16
CA ASP A 6 4.52 11.01 -6.46
C ASP A 6 4.84 9.51 -6.55
N PHE A 7 4.94 8.81 -5.43
CA PHE A 7 5.21 7.38 -5.44
C PHE A 7 4.03 6.62 -6.08
N VAL A 8 4.30 5.90 -7.16
CA VAL A 8 3.30 5.08 -7.87
C VAL A 8 3.37 3.64 -7.36
N VAL A 9 2.25 3.14 -6.86
CA VAL A 9 2.10 1.74 -6.45
C VAL A 9 1.84 0.88 -7.69
N THR A 10 2.72 -0.10 -7.94
CA THR A 10 2.58 -1.09 -9.03
C THR A 10 2.19 -2.47 -8.50
N ARG A 11 1.92 -3.43 -9.40
CA ARG A 11 1.57 -4.81 -9.03
C ARG A 11 2.62 -5.50 -8.16
N ASP A 12 3.89 -5.16 -8.33
CA ASP A 12 5.01 -5.73 -7.55
C ASP A 12 4.98 -5.34 -6.07
N HIS A 13 4.26 -4.26 -5.75
CA HIS A 13 4.08 -3.79 -4.38
C HIS A 13 2.88 -4.46 -3.69
N LEU A 14 2.08 -5.24 -4.42
CA LEU A 14 0.91 -5.89 -3.89
C LEU A 14 1.30 -7.18 -3.16
N ILE A 15 0.77 -7.33 -1.96
CA ILE A 15 0.81 -8.60 -1.23
C ILE A 15 -0.16 -9.56 -1.93
N ASN A 16 0.37 -10.68 -2.40
CA ASN A 16 -0.38 -11.71 -3.12
C ASN A 16 -1.16 -11.14 -4.32
N GLU A 17 -0.60 -10.14 -5.00
CA GLU A 17 -1.19 -9.45 -6.16
C GLU A 17 -2.58 -8.82 -5.91
N LYS A 18 -2.99 -8.70 -4.63
CA LYS A 18 -4.38 -8.37 -4.25
C LYS A 18 -4.50 -7.31 -3.19
N TYR A 19 -3.50 -7.13 -2.34
CA TYR A 19 -3.60 -6.30 -1.14
C TYR A 19 -2.46 -5.30 -1.01
N ILE A 20 -2.76 -4.14 -0.44
CA ILE A 20 -1.79 -3.14 -0.02
C ILE A 20 -2.01 -2.88 1.46
N LEU A 21 -0.93 -2.90 2.25
CA LEU A 21 -0.94 -2.46 3.63
C LEU A 21 -0.42 -1.04 3.71
N VAL A 22 -1.26 -0.11 4.16
CA VAL A 22 -0.90 1.30 4.35
C VAL A 22 -0.83 1.60 5.84
N GLN A 23 0.27 2.20 6.27
CA GLN A 23 0.43 2.69 7.64
C GLN A 23 0.24 4.21 7.66
N LYS A 24 -0.71 4.70 8.47
CA LYS A 24 -0.89 6.12 8.77
C LYS A 24 -0.42 6.39 10.20
N GLY A 25 0.62 7.19 10.37
CA GLY A 25 1.22 7.42 11.69
C GLY A 25 1.93 6.17 12.22
N LYS A 26 1.88 5.93 13.54
CA LYS A 26 2.68 4.87 14.18
C LYS A 26 1.95 3.53 14.34
N LYS A 27 0.65 3.54 14.63
CA LYS A 27 -0.11 2.33 14.99
C LYS A 27 -1.35 2.08 14.13
N THR A 28 -1.70 2.99 13.23
CA THR A 28 -2.89 2.83 12.40
C THR A 28 -2.51 2.22 11.08
N TYR A 29 -3.12 1.07 10.78
CA TYR A 29 -2.91 0.33 9.55
C TYR A 29 -4.23 0.16 8.82
N PHE A 30 -4.18 0.22 7.50
CA PHE A 30 -5.30 0.00 6.60
C PHE A 30 -4.91 -1.07 5.60
N LEU A 31 -5.75 -2.07 5.44
CA LEU A 31 -5.60 -3.07 4.39
C LEU A 31 -6.54 -2.70 3.24
N ILE A 32 -5.95 -2.41 2.08
CA ILE A 32 -6.69 -2.03 0.87
C ILE A 32 -6.66 -3.22 -0.06
N ARG A 33 -7.83 -3.70 -0.49
CA ARG A 33 -7.96 -4.72 -1.53
C ARG A 33 -8.08 -4.04 -2.88
N VAL A 34 -7.23 -4.40 -3.83
CA VAL A 34 -7.35 -3.98 -5.22
C VAL A 34 -8.38 -4.87 -5.90
N LYS A 35 -9.42 -4.28 -6.48
CA LYS A 35 -10.33 -5.01 -7.38
C LYS A 35 -9.65 -5.12 -8.74
N GLN A 36 -9.62 -6.34 -9.29
CA GLN A 36 -9.23 -6.58 -10.68
C GLN A 36 -10.24 -5.92 -11.62
#